data_AF-A0AAW9IX21-F1
#
_entry.id   AF-A0AAW9IX21-F1
#
_cell.length_a   1.000
_cell.length_b   1.000
_cell.length_c   1.000
_cell.angle_alpha   90.00
_cell.angle_beta   90.00
_cell.angle_gamma   90.00
#
_symmetry.space_group_name_H-M   'P 1'
#
loop_
_entity.id
_entity.type
_entity.pdbx_description
1 polymer ?
#
loop_
_entity_poly.entity_id
_entity_poly.type
_entity_poly.pdbx_seq_one_letter_code
_entity_poly.pdbx_strand_id
1 'polypeptide(L)'
;PIGTSTSMIHLGTTAIFIAAVLVGKDAGLAGGIGCALFDLLSDFAVWTIPTFIIKGLTGYVAGKISFSKKRNGESLKCNIIAFISGGIISLVGYFLANLFIFGMTLGNAIASLVTSITTTTIAIIIAVPLA
;
A
#
# COMPACT_ATOMS: atom_id res chain seq x y z
N PRO A 1 15.77 -6.54 8.15
CA PRO A 1 15.27 -7.88 7.78
C PRO A 1 14.59 -8.56 8.98
N ILE A 2 13.30 -8.88 8.88
CA ILE A 2 12.63 -9.78 9.84
C ILE A 2 12.55 -11.14 9.16
N GLY A 3 13.33 -12.11 9.68
CA GLY A 3 13.51 -13.42 9.04
C GLY A 3 14.23 -13.32 7.70
N THR A 4 14.53 -14.46 7.09
CA THR A 4 15.20 -14.66 5.79
C THR A 4 14.45 -14.09 4.57
N SER A 5 13.54 -13.15 4.79
CA SER A 5 12.63 -12.55 3.82
C SER A 5 13.20 -11.23 3.31
N THR A 6 13.32 -11.09 1.99
CA THR A 6 13.56 -9.86 1.22
C THR A 6 12.38 -8.87 1.31
N SER A 7 11.78 -8.72 2.49
CA SER A 7 10.55 -7.97 2.70
C SER A 7 10.82 -6.75 3.59
N MET A 8 10.54 -5.55 3.05
CA MET A 8 10.73 -4.27 3.74
C MET A 8 9.39 -3.73 4.27
N ILE A 9 9.41 -3.07 5.42
CA ILE A 9 8.27 -2.29 5.90
C ILE A 9 8.20 -0.98 5.11
N HIS A 10 7.14 -0.78 4.31
CA HIS A 10 6.92 0.45 3.56
C HIS A 10 6.18 1.50 4.38
N LEU A 11 6.91 2.39 5.05
CA LEU A 11 6.33 3.63 5.61
C LEU A 11 5.67 4.51 4.53
N GLY A 12 6.03 4.33 3.26
CA GLY A 12 5.34 4.94 2.12
C GLY A 12 3.83 4.63 2.08
N THR A 13 3.39 3.49 2.64
CA THR A 13 1.94 3.17 2.72
C THR A 13 1.20 4.18 3.61
N THR A 14 1.83 4.66 4.68
CA THR A 14 1.27 5.73 5.53
C THR A 14 1.11 7.01 4.73
N ALA A 15 2.14 7.41 3.97
CA ALA A 15 2.09 8.59 3.13
C ALA A 15 0.99 8.49 2.05
N ILE A 16 0.78 7.29 1.49
CA ILE A 16 -0.32 7.03 0.55
C ILE A 16 -1.69 7.23 1.22
N PHE A 17 -1.88 6.73 2.43
CA PHE A 17 -3.14 6.89 3.16
C PHE A 17 -3.39 8.34 3.57
N ILE A 18 -2.37 9.06 3.99
CA ILE A 18 -2.49 10.51 4.24
C ILE A 18 -2.85 11.23 2.94
N ALA A 19 -2.15 10.96 1.84
CA ALA A 19 -2.47 11.54 0.53
C ALA A 19 -3.90 11.20 0.09
N ALA A 20 -4.38 9.98 0.35
CA ALA A 20 -5.74 9.56 0.01
C ALA A 20 -6.81 10.42 0.69
N VAL A 21 -6.56 10.88 1.92
CA VAL A 21 -7.46 11.76 2.67
C VAL A 21 -7.31 13.23 2.28
N LEU A 22 -6.15 13.64 1.77
CA LEU A 22 -5.91 15.03 1.38
C LEU A 22 -6.32 15.33 -0.07
N VAL A 23 -6.05 14.42 -1.01
CA VAL A 23 -6.20 14.65 -2.45
C VAL A 23 -7.08 13.60 -3.14
N GLY A 24 -7.68 12.68 -2.39
CA GLY A 24 -8.58 11.68 -2.93
C GLY A 24 -7.89 10.73 -3.91
N LYS A 25 -8.57 10.40 -5.01
CA LYS A 25 -8.13 9.37 -5.97
C LYS A 25 -6.73 9.61 -6.56
N ASP A 26 -6.28 10.85 -6.59
CA ASP A 26 -4.99 11.24 -7.19
C ASP A 26 -3.81 10.80 -6.29
N ALA A 27 -4.08 10.41 -5.05
CA ALA A 27 -3.14 9.70 -4.19
C ALA A 27 -2.62 8.39 -4.82
N GLY A 28 -3.35 7.81 -5.78
CA GLY A 28 -2.86 6.68 -6.56
C GLY A 28 -1.62 7.01 -7.37
N LEU A 29 -1.61 8.13 -8.11
CA LEU A 29 -0.43 8.51 -8.89
C LEU A 29 0.72 8.92 -7.98
N ALA A 30 0.46 9.75 -6.97
CA ALA A 30 1.48 10.17 -6.01
C ALA A 30 2.11 8.95 -5.29
N GLY A 31 1.27 8.01 -4.84
CA GLY A 31 1.70 6.79 -4.17
C GLY A 31 2.45 5.81 -5.05
N GLY A 32 1.91 5.54 -6.24
CA GLY A 32 2.53 4.64 -7.22
C GLY A 32 3.89 5.16 -7.66
N ILE A 33 3.97 6.42 -8.10
CA ILE A 33 5.24 7.04 -8.55
C ILE A 33 6.25 7.09 -7.42
N GLY A 34 5.85 7.58 -6.24
CA GLY A 34 6.76 7.73 -5.10
C GLY A 34 7.35 6.39 -4.65
N CYS A 35 6.53 5.35 -4.52
CA CYS A 35 7.02 4.02 -4.13
C CYS A 35 7.82 3.34 -5.24
N ALA A 36 7.45 3.50 -6.51
CA ALA A 36 8.22 2.94 -7.62
C ALA A 36 9.59 3.58 -7.76
N LEU A 37 9.69 4.91 -7.59
CA LEU A 37 10.97 5.61 -7.57
C LEU A 37 11.83 5.17 -6.38
N PHE A 38 11.23 4.97 -5.21
CA PHE A 38 11.95 4.44 -4.06
C PHE A 38 12.55 3.06 -4.37
N ASP A 39 11.76 2.14 -4.94
CA ASP A 39 12.24 0.80 -5.29
C ASP A 39 13.32 0.85 -6.36
N LEU A 40 13.15 1.70 -7.38
CA LEU A 40 14.12 1.88 -8.48
C LEU A 40 15.48 2.37 -7.98
N LEU A 41 15.49 3.25 -6.99
CA LEU A 41 16.71 3.84 -6.41
C LEU A 41 17.29 3.01 -5.26
N SER A 42 16.62 1.93 -4.86
CA SER A 42 17.05 1.02 -3.78
C SER A 42 17.49 -0.33 -4.34
N ASP A 43 17.91 -1.24 -3.45
CA ASP A 43 18.26 -2.63 -3.80
C ASP A 43 17.04 -3.46 -4.29
N PHE A 44 15.85 -2.86 -4.37
CA PHE A 44 14.60 -3.48 -4.77
C PHE A 44 14.16 -3.09 -6.18
N ALA A 45 15.07 -2.66 -7.06
CA ALA A 45 14.72 -2.15 -8.40
C ALA A 45 13.81 -3.08 -9.24
N VAL A 46 13.88 -4.39 -9.04
CA VAL A 46 12.99 -5.37 -9.70
C VAL A 46 11.50 -5.18 -9.32
N TRP A 47 11.23 -4.59 -8.16
CA TRP A 47 9.90 -4.28 -7.66
C TRP A 47 9.30 -2.99 -8.23
N THR A 48 10.08 -2.17 -8.96
CA THR A 48 9.63 -0.86 -9.48
C THR A 48 8.25 -0.92 -10.16
N ILE A 49 8.08 -1.80 -11.15
CA ILE A 49 6.83 -1.91 -11.92
C ILE A 49 5.72 -2.56 -11.08
N PRO A 50 5.93 -3.71 -10.40
CA PRO A 50 4.93 -4.28 -9.50
C PRO A 50 4.45 -3.28 -8.44
N THR A 51 5.37 -2.59 -7.76
CA THR A 51 5.07 -1.61 -6.71
C THR A 51 4.31 -0.42 -7.26
N PHE A 52 4.68 0.10 -8.45
CA PHE A 52 3.93 1.17 -9.09
C PHE A 52 2.44 0.83 -9.22
N ILE A 53 2.15 -0.37 -9.73
CA ILE A 53 0.78 -0.84 -9.95
C ILE A 53 0.08 -1.08 -8.61
N ILE A 54 0.70 -1.82 -7.70
CA ILE A 54 0.11 -2.20 -6.42
C ILE A 54 -0.18 -0.96 -5.57
N LYS A 55 0.83 -0.11 -5.35
CA LYS A 55 0.70 1.11 -4.53
C LYS A 55 -0.17 2.15 -5.22
N GLY A 56 -0.13 2.23 -6.55
CA GLY A 56 -1.02 3.07 -7.31
C GLY A 56 -2.49 2.70 -7.12
N LEU A 57 -2.82 1.41 -7.20
CA LEU A 57 -4.17 0.92 -6.93
C LEU A 57 -4.58 1.11 -5.47
N THR A 58 -3.67 0.85 -4.51
CA THR A 58 -3.91 1.10 -3.08
C THR A 58 -4.30 2.55 -2.83
N GLY A 59 -3.52 3.52 -3.34
CA GLY A 59 -3.80 4.94 -3.16
C GLY A 59 -5.05 5.39 -3.88
N TYR A 60 -5.27 4.91 -5.12
CA TYR A 60 -6.46 5.25 -5.90
C TYR A 60 -7.75 4.80 -5.21
N VAL A 61 -7.81 3.55 -4.74
CA VAL A 61 -9.01 3.00 -4.09
C VAL A 61 -9.22 3.64 -2.73
N ALA A 62 -8.18 3.79 -1.91
CA ALA A 62 -8.29 4.47 -0.63
C ALA A 62 -8.82 5.90 -0.82
N GLY A 63 -8.23 6.66 -1.76
CA GLY A 63 -8.63 8.02 -2.05
C GLY A 63 -10.05 8.14 -2.57
N LYS A 64 -10.47 7.23 -3.46
CA LYS A 64 -11.85 7.20 -3.99
C LYS A 64 -12.88 6.92 -2.90
N ILE A 65 -12.58 6.03 -1.95
CA ILE A 65 -13.48 5.71 -0.84
C ILE A 65 -13.52 6.87 0.17
N SER A 66 -12.36 7.45 0.49
CA SER A 66 -12.24 8.58 1.42
C SER A 66 -13.06 9.80 0.93
N PHE A 67 -13.02 10.10 -0.37
CA PHE A 67 -13.76 11.20 -0.99
C PHE A 67 -15.19 10.84 -1.43
N SER A 68 -15.63 9.61 -1.14
CA SER A 68 -16.96 9.15 -1.54
C SER A 68 -18.07 10.04 -0.95
N LYS A 69 -19.16 10.21 -1.71
CA LYS A 69 -20.35 10.98 -1.28
C LYS A 69 -20.04 12.44 -0.89
N LYS A 70 -19.08 13.09 -1.54
CA LYS A 70 -18.65 14.49 -1.27
C LYS A 70 -18.13 14.72 0.15
N ARG A 71 -17.61 13.67 0.80
CA ARG A 71 -17.08 13.74 2.16
C ARG A 71 -15.70 14.38 2.24
N ASN A 72 -15.01 14.54 1.10
CA ASN A 72 -13.71 15.21 1.00
C ASN A 72 -12.67 14.74 2.04
N GLY A 73 -12.70 13.47 2.43
CA GLY A 73 -11.78 12.94 3.43
C GLY A 73 -12.08 13.33 4.88
N GLU A 74 -13.22 13.94 5.20
CA GLU A 74 -13.52 14.38 6.58
C GLU A 74 -14.19 13.28 7.44
N SER A 75 -14.56 12.15 6.84
CA SER A 75 -15.27 11.09 7.54
C SER A 75 -14.33 10.00 8.01
N LEU A 76 -13.96 10.04 9.29
CA LEU A 76 -13.09 9.04 9.93
C LEU A 76 -13.56 7.58 9.69
N LYS A 77 -14.87 7.31 9.75
CA LYS A 77 -15.42 5.98 9.43
C LYS A 77 -15.13 5.56 7.98
N CYS A 78 -15.27 6.49 7.03
CA CYS A 78 -14.98 6.21 5.63
C CYS A 78 -13.48 6.08 5.36
N ASN A 79 -12.66 6.86 6.07
CA ASN A 79 -11.21 6.80 5.97
C ASN A 79 -10.67 5.46 6.50
N ILE A 80 -11.21 4.95 7.60
CA ILE A 80 -10.87 3.60 8.09
C ILE A 80 -11.23 2.54 7.04
N ILE A 81 -12.43 2.59 6.47
CA ILE A 81 -12.85 1.65 5.40
C ILE A 81 -11.95 1.79 4.17
N ALA A 82 -11.57 3.01 3.81
CA ALA A 82 -10.66 3.30 2.70
C ALA A 82 -9.28 2.67 2.93
N PHE A 83 -8.71 2.85 4.12
CA PHE A 83 -7.38 2.33 4.45
C PHE A 83 -7.36 0.81 4.52
N ILE A 84 -8.40 0.18 5.09
CA ILE A 84 -8.55 -1.27 5.09
C ILE A 84 -8.63 -1.79 3.64
N SER A 85 -9.45 -1.14 2.81
CA SER A 85 -9.61 -1.52 1.40
C SER A 85 -8.30 -1.40 0.61
N GLY A 86 -7.58 -0.28 0.78
CA GLY A 86 -6.26 -0.09 0.18
C GLY A 86 -5.21 -1.08 0.70
N GLY A 87 -5.29 -1.41 1.98
CA GLY A 87 -4.47 -2.42 2.64
C GLY A 87 -4.66 -3.82 2.06
N ILE A 88 -5.91 -4.23 1.83
CA ILE A 88 -6.25 -5.50 1.16
C ILE A 88 -5.65 -5.55 -0.24
N ILE A 89 -5.75 -4.46 -1.01
CA ILE A 89 -5.15 -4.37 -2.35
C ILE A 89 -3.64 -4.54 -2.27
N SER A 90 -2.98 -3.88 -1.32
CA SER A 90 -1.54 -4.03 -1.12
C SER A 90 -1.21 -5.49 -0.80
N LEU A 91 -1.93 -6.09 0.16
CA LEU A 91 -1.70 -7.46 0.62
C LEU A 91 -1.85 -8.49 -0.51
N VAL A 92 -2.96 -8.42 -1.25
CA VAL A 92 -3.22 -9.32 -2.38
C VAL A 92 -2.22 -9.06 -3.52
N GLY A 93 -1.91 -7.79 -3.80
CA GLY A 93 -0.96 -7.40 -4.84
C GLY A 93 0.43 -7.97 -4.61
N TYR A 94 1.01 -7.79 -3.42
CA TYR A 94 2.33 -8.34 -3.10
C TYR A 94 2.33 -9.87 -3.08
N PHE A 95 1.27 -10.50 -2.59
CA PHE A 95 1.12 -11.96 -2.63
C PHE A 95 1.14 -12.50 -4.07
N LEU A 96 0.33 -11.91 -4.95
CA LEU A 96 0.25 -12.33 -6.35
C LEU A 96 1.57 -12.05 -7.09
N ALA A 97 2.22 -10.91 -6.84
CA ALA A 97 3.53 -10.62 -7.41
C ALA A 97 4.58 -11.65 -6.97
N ASN A 98 4.65 -11.98 -5.68
CA ASN A 98 5.56 -12.99 -5.17
C ASN A 98 5.32 -14.38 -5.80
N LEU A 99 4.05 -14.77 -5.96
CA LEU A 99 3.70 -16.07 -6.50
C LEU A 99 3.93 -16.17 -8.02
N PHE A 100 3.46 -15.19 -8.79
CA PHE A 100 3.41 -15.27 -10.25
C PHE A 100 4.56 -14.56 -10.97
N ILE A 101 5.08 -13.46 -10.41
CA ILE A 101 6.17 -12.69 -11.03
C ILE A 101 7.52 -13.24 -10.55
N PHE A 102 7.65 -13.46 -9.25
CA PHE A 102 8.91 -13.92 -8.64
C PHE A 102 9.01 -15.44 -8.47
N GLY A 103 7.93 -16.18 -8.79
CA GLY A 103 7.93 -17.65 -8.77
C GLY A 103 8.20 -18.26 -7.39
N MET A 104 7.88 -17.54 -6.31
CA MET A 104 8.07 -18.06 -4.96
C MET A 104 7.17 -19.27 -4.70
N THR A 105 7.64 -20.19 -3.85
CA THR A 105 6.77 -21.26 -3.34
C THR A 105 5.57 -20.66 -2.61
N LEU A 106 4.44 -21.38 -2.60
CA LEU A 106 3.22 -20.93 -1.93
C LEU A 106 3.48 -20.62 -0.44
N GLY A 107 4.29 -21.44 0.24
CA GLY A 107 4.67 -21.21 1.64
C GLY A 107 5.41 -19.88 1.85
N ASN A 108 6.37 -19.56 0.99
CA ASN A 108 7.13 -18.31 1.09
C ASN A 108 6.27 -17.09 0.68
N ALA A 109 5.38 -17.24 -0.30
CA ALA A 109 4.42 -16.20 -0.65
C ALA A 109 3.46 -15.89 0.51
N ILE A 110 2.97 -16.92 1.21
CA ILE A 110 2.16 -16.75 2.44
C ILE A 110 2.99 -16.06 3.53
N ALA A 111 4.25 -16.42 3.72
CA ALA A 111 5.12 -15.76 4.70
C ALA A 111 5.28 -14.25 4.42
N SER A 112 5.32 -13.84 3.15
CA SER A 112 5.41 -12.42 2.75
C SER A 112 4.18 -11.59 3.17
N LEU A 113 3.04 -12.23 3.41
CA LEU A 113 1.82 -11.56 3.89
C LEU A 113 2.05 -10.93 5.27
N VAL A 114 2.89 -11.52 6.11
CA VAL A 114 3.20 -10.98 7.45
C VAL A 114 3.74 -9.56 7.32
N THR A 115 4.71 -9.34 6.43
CA THR A 115 5.26 -7.99 6.20
C THR A 115 4.22 -7.02 5.65
N SER A 116 3.36 -7.49 4.73
CA SER A 116 2.29 -6.65 4.16
C SER A 116 1.25 -6.24 5.22
N ILE A 117 0.89 -7.17 6.11
CA ILE A 117 -0.01 -6.93 7.24
C ILE A 117 0.64 -5.95 8.20
N THR A 118 1.88 -6.20 8.65
CA THR A 118 2.60 -5.31 9.57
C THR A 118 2.69 -3.90 9.02
N THR A 119 3.06 -3.75 7.75
CA THR A 119 3.17 -2.44 7.09
C THR A 119 1.84 -1.71 7.06
N THR A 120 0.77 -2.41 6.67
CA THR A 120 -0.58 -1.83 6.57
C THR A 120 -1.12 -1.43 7.94
N THR A 121 -0.94 -2.28 8.95
CA THR A 121 -1.38 -2.01 10.33
C THR A 121 -0.70 -0.77 10.89
N ILE A 122 0.63 -0.67 10.74
CA ILE A 122 1.38 0.53 11.14
C ILE A 122 0.87 1.77 10.40
N ALA A 123 0.65 1.65 9.09
CA ALA A 123 0.14 2.75 8.28
C ALA A 123 -1.24 3.24 8.73
N ILE A 124 -2.16 2.33 9.07
CA ILE A 124 -3.49 2.69 9.57
C ILE A 124 -3.39 3.40 10.92
N ILE A 125 -2.59 2.87 11.86
CA ILE A 125 -2.42 3.47 13.20
C ILE A 125 -1.91 4.91 13.10
N ILE A 126 -0.99 5.18 12.18
CA ILE A 126 -0.43 6.51 12.00
C ILE A 126 -1.35 7.43 11.17
N ALA A 127 -2.03 6.90 10.15
CA ALA A 127 -2.85 7.71 9.26
C ALA A 127 -4.20 8.10 9.87
N VAL A 128 -4.80 7.29 10.75
CA VAL A 128 -6.12 7.56 11.34
C VAL A 128 -6.17 8.86 12.17
N PRO A 129 -5.19 9.19 13.03
CA PRO A 129 -5.16 10.47 13.74
C PRO A 129 -5.02 11.70 12.82
N LEU A 130 -4.55 11.49 11.59
CA LEU A 130 -4.33 12.53 10.58
C LEU A 130 -5.49 12.63 9.58
N ALA A 131 -6.56 11.87 9.80
CA ALA A 131 -7.68 11.67 8.89
C ALA A 131 -9.03 12.05 9.51
#